data_AF-A0A1G9AIQ0-F1
#
_entry.id   AF-A0A1G9AIQ0-F1
#
_cell.length_a   1.000
_cell.length_b   1.000
_cell.length_c   1.000
_cell.angle_alpha   90.00
_cell.angle_beta   90.00
_cell.angle_gamma   90.00
#
_symmetry.space_group_name_H-M   'P 1'
#
loop_
_entity.id
_entity.type
_entity.pdbx_description
1 polymer ?
#
loop_
_entity_poly.entity_id
_entity_poly.type
_entity_poly.pdbx_seq_one_letter_code
_entity_poly.pdbx_strand_id
1 'polypeptide(L)' 'MCATFTSDDEGKRVVNENGDAIGIVEHVEAGDVYVDPDPGITDSIKSKLGWGRADEETYALDESNVEAVTDDEIRIRRL' A
#
# COMPACT_ATOMS: atom_id res chain seq x y z
N MET A 1 -17.56 10.45 5.91
CA MET A 1 -17.11 10.77 4.54
C MET A 1 -15.98 9.80 4.29
N CYS A 2 -16.28 8.74 3.53
CA CYS A 2 -15.33 7.68 3.21
C CYS A 2 -14.19 8.31 2.41
N ALA A 3 -12.95 7.94 2.70
CA ALA A 3 -11.81 8.38 1.92
C ALA A 3 -11.79 7.48 0.67
N THR A 4 -12.59 7.85 -0.33
CA THR A 4 -12.64 7.11 -1.59
C THR A 4 -11.30 7.26 -2.27
N PHE A 5 -10.48 6.21 -2.30
CA PHE A 5 -9.35 6.16 -3.21
C PHE A 5 -9.86 6.35 -4.62
N THR A 6 -9.17 7.17 -5.38
CA THR A 6 -9.50 7.43 -6.77
C THR A 6 -8.32 7.09 -7.65
N SER A 7 -8.52 7.09 -8.96
CA SER A 7 -7.43 6.95 -9.93
C SER A 7 -6.31 7.99 -9.76
N ASP A 8 -6.54 9.08 -9.02
CA ASP A 8 -5.49 10.04 -8.66
C ASP A 8 -4.45 9.46 -7.68
N ASP A 9 -4.85 8.44 -6.91
CA ASP A 9 -3.97 7.74 -5.98
C ASP A 9 -3.09 6.69 -6.68
N GLU A 10 -3.35 6.38 -7.95
CA GLU A 10 -2.55 5.48 -8.77
C GLU A 10 -1.16 6.08 -9.01
N GLY A 11 -0.10 5.30 -8.75
CA GLY A 11 1.29 5.73 -8.85
C GLY A 11 1.83 6.45 -7.61
N LYS A 12 1.04 6.65 -6.55
CA LYS A 12 1.55 7.19 -5.28
C LYS A 12 2.44 6.19 -4.57
N ARG A 13 3.45 6.69 -3.83
CA ARG A 13 4.32 5.84 -3.02
C ARG A 13 3.59 5.40 -1.76
N VAL A 14 3.64 4.11 -1.47
CA VAL A 14 3.07 3.56 -0.24
C VAL A 14 4.19 3.42 0.78
N VAL A 15 4.01 4.05 1.93
CA VAL A 15 4.98 4.02 3.03
C VAL A 15 4.31 3.50 4.30
N ASN A 16 5.10 2.87 5.16
CA ASN A 16 4.63 2.44 6.47
C ASN A 16 4.68 3.58 7.51
N GLU A 17 4.20 3.30 8.72
CA GLU A 17 4.29 4.17 9.89
C GLU A 17 5.74 4.58 10.26
N ASN A 18 6.75 3.80 9.86
CA ASN A 18 8.16 4.10 10.07
C ASN A 18 8.75 5.01 8.97
N GLY A 19 8.01 5.28 7.89
CA GLY A 19 8.47 6.00 6.72
C GLY A 19 9.25 5.15 5.71
N ASP A 20 9.27 3.84 5.86
CA ASP A 20 9.85 2.94 4.86
C ASP A 20 8.91 2.81 3.66
N ALA A 21 9.44 3.05 2.46
CA ALA A 21 8.74 2.80 1.22
C ALA A 21 8.48 1.29 1.07
N ILE A 22 7.20 0.93 0.99
CA ILE A 22 6.74 -0.43 0.78
C ILE A 22 6.59 -0.74 -0.71
N GLY A 23 6.22 0.27 -1.50
CA GLY A 23 5.96 0.08 -2.91
C GLY A 23 5.21 1.27 -3.50
N ILE A 24 4.48 0.99 -4.57
CA ILE A 24 3.78 2.00 -5.36
C ILE A 24 2.36 1.50 -5.63
N VAL A 25 1.38 2.40 -5.65
CA VAL A 25 0.02 2.04 -6.07
C VAL A 25 0.05 1.68 -7.56
N GLU A 26 -0.28 0.44 -7.88
CA GLU A 26 -0.45 -0.02 -9.25
C GLU A 26 -1.79 0.46 -9.81
N HIS A 27 -2.88 0.20 -9.08
CA HIS A 27 -4.22 0.58 -9.51
C HIS A 27 -5.20 0.69 -8.34
N VAL A 28 -6.38 1.31 -8.56
CA VAL A 28 -7.47 1.38 -7.57
C VAL A 28 -8.73 0.74 -8.14
N GLU A 29 -9.24 -0.29 -7.46
CA GLU A 29 -10.50 -0.95 -7.84
C GLU A 29 -11.44 -1.08 -6.65
N ALA A 30 -12.73 -0.82 -6.86
CA ALA A 30 -13.80 -0.96 -5.88
C ALA A 30 -13.64 -0.19 -4.54
N GLY A 31 -12.70 0.76 -4.46
CA GLY A 31 -12.36 1.46 -3.22
C GLY A 31 -11.20 0.83 -2.46
N ASP A 32 -10.56 -0.18 -3.04
CA ASP A 32 -9.33 -0.81 -2.57
C ASP A 32 -8.14 -0.38 -3.44
N VAL A 33 -7.01 -0.10 -2.80
CA VAL A 33 -5.75 0.28 -3.47
C VAL A 33 -4.91 -0.95 -3.68
N TYR A 34 -4.48 -1.21 -4.91
CA TYR A 34 -3.58 -2.32 -5.21
C TYR A 34 -2.14 -1.79 -5.28
N VAL A 35 -1.26 -2.34 -4.46
CA VAL A 35 0.14 -1.91 -4.28
C VAL A 35 1.10 -2.93 -4.87
N ASP A 36 1.94 -2.51 -5.81
CA ASP A 36 3.09 -3.28 -6.29
C ASP A 36 4.28 -3.07 -5.32
N PRO A 37 4.73 -4.12 -4.61
CA PRO A 37 5.80 -4.02 -3.65
C PRO A 37 7.16 -4.06 -4.34
N ASP A 38 8.05 -3.15 -3.95
CA ASP A 38 9.37 -3.07 -4.55
C ASP A 38 10.19 -4.35 -4.27
N PRO A 39 10.98 -4.89 -5.22
CA PRO A 39 11.82 -6.05 -4.97
C PRO A 39 12.86 -5.82 -3.85
N GLY A 40 13.12 -4.56 -3.47
CA GLY A 40 13.99 -4.18 -2.36
C GLY A 40 13.39 -4.35 -0.96
N ILE A 41 12.10 -4.71 -0.83
CA ILE A 41 11.44 -4.86 0.47
C ILE A 41 12.05 -6.03 1.26
N THR A 42 12.48 -5.74 2.48
CA THR A 42 13.04 -6.75 3.38
C THR A 42 12.00 -7.81 3.73
N ASP A 43 12.42 -9.09 3.77
CA ASP A 43 11.60 -10.25 4.18
C ASP A 43 10.87 -10.03 5.52
N SER A 44 11.39 -9.18 6.41
CA SER A 44 10.76 -8.82 7.68
C SER A 44 9.44 -8.07 7.49
N ILE A 45 9.33 -7.19 6.49
CA ILE A 45 8.11 -6.45 6.18
C ILE A 45 7.11 -7.38 5.50
N LYS A 46 7.55 -8.19 4.52
CA LYS A 46 6.71 -9.22 3.88
C LYS A 46 6.12 -10.19 4.91
N SER A 47 6.94 -10.63 5.87
CA SER A 47 6.51 -11.55 6.93
C SER A 47 5.51 -10.91 7.90
N LYS A 48 5.69 -9.63 8.25
CA LYS A 48 4.75 -8.90 9.12
C LYS A 48 3.41 -8.64 8.44
N LEU A 49 3.43 -8.30 7.16
CA LEU A 49 2.23 -8.09 6.34
C LEU A 49 1.52 -9.40 5.95
N GLY A 50 2.11 -10.56 6.28
CA GLY A 50 1.55 -11.86 5.91
C GLY A 50 1.61 -12.14 4.41
N TRP A 51 2.49 -11.44 3.67
CA TRP A 51 2.74 -11.63 2.24
C TRP A 51 3.53 -12.92 2.01
N GLY A 52 2.85 -14.04 2.20
CA GLY A 52 3.43 -15.36 2.13
C GLY A 52 3.57 -15.84 0.69
N ARG A 53 4.76 -15.70 0.10
CA ARG A 53 5.22 -16.38 -1.14
C ARG A 53 4.24 -16.41 -2.33
N ALA A 54 3.25 -15.54 -2.36
CA ALA A 54 2.28 -15.57 -3.43
C ALA A 54 2.87 -14.83 -4.62
N ASP A 55 2.86 -15.51 -5.75
CA ASP A 55 3.05 -15.02 -7.12
C ASP A 55 1.98 -13.94 -7.51
N GLU A 56 1.45 -13.21 -6.52
CA GLU A 56 0.52 -12.10 -6.66
C GLU A 56 1.37 -10.82 -6.65
N GLU A 57 1.55 -10.24 -7.83
CA GLU A 57 2.38 -9.04 -8.06
C GLU A 57 1.85 -7.82 -7.28
N THR A 58 0.56 -7.82 -6.90
CA THR A 58 -0.10 -6.65 -6.33
C THR A 58 -0.91 -6.99 -5.07
N TYR A 59 -0.81 -6.14 -4.03
CA TYR A 59 -1.51 -6.31 -2.75
C TYR A 59 -2.63 -5.28 -2.53
N ALA A 60 -3.84 -5.75 -2.25
CA ALA A 60 -4.98 -4.88 -1.93
C ALA A 60 -4.86 -4.27 -0.51
N LEU A 61 -4.92 -2.95 -0.45
CA LEU A 61 -4.82 -2.10 0.72
C LEU A 61 -6.17 -1.40 0.95
N ASP A 62 -6.87 -1.83 1.98
CA ASP A 62 -8.10 -1.20 2.46
C ASP A 62 -7.85 0.21 3.01
N GLU A 63 -8.83 1.12 2.82
CA GLU A 63 -8.81 2.47 3.40
C GLU A 63 -8.75 2.46 4.93
N SER A 64 -9.29 1.40 5.54
CA SER A 64 -9.29 1.20 6.99
C SER A 64 -7.88 0.99 7.56
N ASN A 65 -6.92 0.58 6.72
CA ASN A 65 -5.52 0.39 7.08
C ASN A 65 -4.66 1.62 6.75
N VAL A 66 -5.23 2.64 6.11
CA VAL A 66 -4.53 3.89 5.81
C VAL A 66 -4.63 4.86 6.99
N GLU A 67 -3.48 5.35 7.43
CA GLU A 67 -3.37 6.42 8.42
C GLU A 67 -3.67 7.76 7.80
N ALA A 68 -3.03 8.05 6.65
CA ALA A 68 -3.14 9.30 5.95
C ALA A 68 -2.78 9.13 4.48
N VAL A 69 -3.55 9.77 3.60
CA VAL A 69 -3.21 9.97 2.20
C VAL A 69 -2.67 11.39 2.07
N THR A 70 -1.47 11.53 1.52
CA THR A 70 -0.88 12.83 1.17
C THR A 70 -0.78 12.94 -0.35
N ASP A 71 -0.46 14.14 -0.86
CA ASP A 71 -0.24 14.35 -2.30
C ASP A 71 0.91 13.48 -2.86
N ASP A 72 1.91 13.17 -2.05
CA ASP A 72 3.12 12.43 -2.47
C ASP A 72 3.10 10.94 -2.10
N GLU A 73 2.51 10.59 -0.96
CA GLU A 73 2.58 9.24 -0.37
C GLU A 73 1.32 8.83 0.42
N ILE A 74 1.04 7.53 0.44
CA ILE A 74 0.02 6.90 1.27
C ILE A 74 0.69 6.26 2.48
N ARG A 75 0.29 6.67 3.67
CA ARG A 75 0.78 6.13 4.95
C ARG A 75 -0.17 5.09 5.49
N ILE A 76 0.33 3.90 5.81
CA ILE A 76 -0.46 2.85 6.45
C ILE A 76 -0.31 2.86 7.98
N ARG A 77 -1.43 2.66 8.68
CA ARG A 77 -1.53 2.75 10.16
C ARG A 77 -1.19 1.45 10.86
N ARG A 78 -1.36 0.30 10.21
CA ARG A 78 -1.30 -1.01 10.88
C ARG A 78 -0.35 -1.97 10.19
N LEU A 79 0.74 -2.29 10.89
CA LEU A 79 1.57 -3.48 10.75
C LEU A 79 1.23 -4.53 11.82
#